data_AF-F0UHL4-F1
#
_entry.id   AF-F0UHL4-F1
#
_cell.length_a   1.000
_cell.length_b   1.000
_cell.length_c   1.000
_cell.angle_alpha   90.00
_cell.angle_beta   90.00
_cell.angle_gamma   90.00
#
_symmetry.space_group_name_H-M   'P 1'
#
loop_
_entity.id
_entity.type
_entity.pdbx_description
1 polymer ?
#
loop_
_entity_poly.entity_id
_entity_poly.type
_entity_poly.pdbx_seq_one_letter_code
_entity_poly.pdbx_strand_id
1 'polypeptide(L)'
;MAFAFGLRSVAGAQFMLTSSLLWDDQRPSGHLFFDRKLSKTSVHLAPSSFHGSAVHHILGTTWDVIKSKVPKYFRRLDIQTNEREGRRADFTTKVPDVMLSYAPDAESIKSPFVLTEVGFTESYKDLVKTMQFWLDNHEEINLAFLIKFQESPEYSAKKCFAALPEDVVADWERYANDRAGFKVDASEGLLRAYGAPLVGRTTAFLEIWERKGKSGSAGLRGERIHFYNSAEPANPPPSLVLGFDEFGLPIEELRGQKIDMAWSEWAEKVNNARKKLAWNRFGTILYTYATTPKDTKTSREK
;
A
#
# COMPACT_ATOMS: atom_id res chain seq x y z
N MET A 1 -46.61 -20.80 -29.14
CA MET A 1 -47.59 -19.78 -28.70
C MET A 1 -46.92 -19.01 -27.57
N ALA A 2 -46.50 -17.78 -27.87
CA ALA A 2 -45.56 -17.00 -27.08
C ALA A 2 -46.29 -16.23 -25.96
N PHE A 3 -45.72 -16.23 -24.75
CA PHE A 3 -46.03 -15.22 -23.75
C PHE A 3 -44.96 -14.13 -23.83
N ALA A 4 -45.37 -12.99 -24.37
CA ALA A 4 -44.65 -11.73 -24.31
C ALA A 4 -45.05 -11.01 -23.01
N PHE A 5 -44.08 -10.66 -22.17
CA PHE A 5 -44.26 -9.62 -21.17
C PHE A 5 -43.41 -8.42 -21.56
N GLY A 6 -44.11 -7.34 -21.89
CA GLY A 6 -43.54 -6.09 -22.33
C GLY A 6 -42.80 -5.37 -21.22
N LEU A 7 -41.60 -4.90 -21.55
CA LEU A 7 -40.91 -3.84 -20.84
C LEU A 7 -41.73 -2.54 -20.98
N ARG A 8 -42.20 -2.00 -19.86
CA ARG A 8 -42.42 -0.56 -19.70
C ARG A 8 -41.65 -0.06 -18.49
N SER A 9 -40.69 0.79 -18.82
CA SER A 9 -39.94 1.72 -17.98
C SER A 9 -40.79 2.36 -16.88
N VAL A 10 -40.29 2.30 -15.65
CA VAL A 10 -40.46 3.38 -14.67
C VAL A 10 -39.07 3.71 -14.13
N ALA A 11 -38.60 4.89 -14.48
CA ALA A 11 -37.36 5.47 -13.97
C ALA A 11 -37.57 5.98 -12.53
N GLY A 12 -36.48 5.98 -11.75
CA GLY A 12 -36.32 6.93 -10.64
C GLY A 12 -36.31 6.33 -9.23
N ALA A 13 -35.25 5.61 -8.87
CA ALA A 13 -34.75 5.60 -7.50
C ALA A 13 -33.26 5.25 -7.52
N GLN A 14 -32.44 6.30 -7.53
CA GLN A 14 -30.99 6.21 -7.41
C GLN A 14 -30.65 5.88 -5.95
N PHE A 15 -30.56 4.59 -5.64
CA PHE A 15 -29.97 4.15 -4.37
C PHE A 15 -28.46 4.42 -4.43
N MET A 16 -28.06 5.58 -3.92
CA MET A 16 -26.70 5.81 -3.43
C MET A 16 -26.49 4.89 -2.23
N LEU A 17 -25.84 3.74 -2.46
CA LEU A 17 -25.22 2.98 -1.39
C LEU A 17 -24.00 3.75 -0.91
N THR A 18 -24.21 4.56 0.13
CA THR A 18 -23.16 5.07 1.02
C THR A 18 -22.51 3.88 1.73
N SER A 19 -21.50 3.27 1.11
CA SER A 19 -20.58 2.34 1.77
C SER A 19 -19.27 3.04 2.12
N SER A 20 -19.36 4.20 2.77
CA SER A 20 -18.26 4.79 3.50
C SER A 20 -18.59 4.72 4.98
N LEU A 21 -17.70 4.16 5.77
CA LEU A 21 -17.66 4.00 7.24
C LEU A 21 -17.52 2.51 7.59
N LEU A 22 -16.49 2.21 8.38
CA LEU A 22 -16.01 0.88 8.83
C LEU A 22 -14.98 0.20 7.91
N TRP A 23 -13.81 0.85 7.78
CA TRP A 23 -12.56 0.16 7.51
C TRP A 23 -11.94 -0.18 8.88
N ASP A 24 -12.12 -1.43 9.28
CA ASP A 24 -11.50 -1.99 10.48
C ASP A 24 -10.11 -2.53 10.09
N ASP A 25 -9.05 -1.91 10.59
CA ASP A 25 -7.64 -2.27 10.33
C ASP A 25 -7.30 -3.70 10.83
N GLN A 26 -8.22 -4.37 11.53
CA GLN A 26 -8.11 -5.78 11.91
C GLN A 26 -8.79 -6.76 10.95
N ARG A 27 -9.44 -6.28 9.88
CA ARG A 27 -10.00 -7.21 8.89
C ARG A 27 -8.85 -7.91 8.17
N PRO A 28 -8.86 -9.25 8.10
CA PRO A 28 -8.02 -9.93 7.15
C PRO A 28 -8.32 -9.38 5.75
N SER A 29 -7.28 -9.11 4.96
CA SER A 29 -7.36 -8.61 3.57
C SER A 29 -8.23 -9.45 2.63
N GLY A 30 -8.69 -10.61 3.08
CA GLY A 30 -9.31 -11.63 2.25
C GLY A 30 -8.28 -12.51 1.53
N HIS A 31 -6.98 -12.23 1.62
CA HIS A 31 -5.97 -13.06 0.97
C HIS A 31 -5.64 -14.29 1.82
N LEU A 32 -6.16 -15.44 1.40
CA LEU A 32 -5.78 -16.77 1.88
C LEU A 32 -4.61 -17.26 1.04
N PHE A 33 -3.40 -17.25 1.61
CA PHE A 33 -2.23 -17.88 1.01
C PHE A 33 -2.15 -19.33 1.48
N PHE A 34 -2.20 -20.31 0.58
CA PHE A 34 -1.95 -21.72 0.92
C PHE A 34 -0.53 -22.13 0.50
N ASP A 35 0.36 -22.30 1.47
CA ASP A 35 1.65 -22.93 1.26
C ASP A 35 1.45 -24.45 1.13
N ARG A 36 1.50 -24.97 -0.09
CA ARG A 36 1.33 -26.40 -0.37
C ARG A 36 2.46 -27.26 0.21
N LYS A 37 3.68 -26.73 0.34
CA LYS A 37 4.82 -27.49 0.90
C LYS A 37 4.71 -27.62 2.42
N LEU A 38 4.14 -26.62 3.08
CA LEU A 38 3.96 -26.58 4.53
C LEU A 38 2.53 -26.89 4.99
N SER A 39 1.61 -27.15 4.05
CA SER A 39 0.16 -27.27 4.29
C SER A 39 -0.39 -26.14 5.18
N LYS A 40 0.10 -24.91 4.98
CA LYS A 40 -0.18 -23.77 5.87
C LYS A 40 -0.92 -22.67 5.15
N THR A 41 -2.07 -22.27 5.71
CA THR A 41 -2.79 -21.09 5.25
C THR A 41 -2.35 -19.84 6.02
N SER A 42 -1.97 -18.77 5.32
CA SER A 42 -1.66 -17.46 5.92
C SER A 42 -2.64 -16.42 5.42
N VAL A 43 -3.19 -15.62 6.33
CA VAL A 43 -4.13 -14.56 5.99
C VAL A 43 -3.41 -13.23 6.09
N HIS A 44 -3.26 -12.51 4.99
CA HIS A 44 -2.66 -11.17 5.03
C HIS A 44 -3.66 -10.17 5.63
N LEU A 45 -3.19 -9.11 6.29
CA LEU A 45 -4.04 -8.06 6.85
C LEU A 45 -4.49 -7.08 5.75
N ALA A 46 -5.68 -6.49 5.87
CA ALA A 46 -6.17 -5.51 4.90
C ALA A 46 -5.13 -4.39 4.68
N PRO A 47 -4.91 -3.94 3.43
CA PRO A 47 -3.99 -2.85 3.16
C PRO A 47 -4.36 -1.62 3.98
N SER A 48 -3.41 -1.11 4.77
CA SER A 48 -3.64 0.15 5.48
C SER A 48 -3.81 1.29 4.47
N SER A 49 -4.54 2.36 4.85
CA SER A 49 -4.64 3.56 4.01
C SER A 49 -3.28 4.17 3.62
N PHE A 50 -2.26 3.95 4.45
CA PHE A 50 -0.88 4.32 4.19
C PHE A 50 -0.24 3.44 3.11
N HIS A 51 -0.43 2.12 3.19
CA HIS A 51 0.00 1.15 2.18
C HIS A 51 -0.58 1.47 0.79
N GLY A 52 -1.90 1.60 0.69
CA GLY A 52 -2.56 1.92 -0.58
C GLY A 52 -2.10 3.27 -1.16
N SER A 53 -1.92 4.28 -0.31
CA SER A 53 -1.39 5.59 -0.75
C SER A 53 0.07 5.50 -1.20
N ALA A 54 0.91 4.72 -0.51
CA ALA A 54 2.29 4.49 -0.91
C ALA A 54 2.34 3.79 -2.28
N VAL A 55 1.61 2.68 -2.44
CA VAL A 55 1.47 1.95 -3.71
C VAL A 55 1.06 2.89 -4.85
N HIS A 56 -0.04 3.64 -4.68
CA HIS A 56 -0.57 4.49 -5.76
C HIS A 56 0.39 5.61 -6.17
N HIS A 57 1.07 6.25 -5.21
CA HIS A 57 1.85 7.45 -5.48
C HIS A 57 3.31 7.17 -5.87
N ILE A 58 3.96 6.21 -5.22
CA ILE A 58 5.35 5.81 -5.53
C ILE A 58 5.40 5.17 -6.93
N LEU A 59 4.37 4.39 -7.28
CA LEU A 59 4.38 3.60 -8.50
C LEU A 59 3.70 4.35 -9.65
N GLY A 60 2.73 5.22 -9.36
CA GLY A 60 2.18 6.16 -10.34
C GLY A 60 3.25 7.09 -10.95
N THR A 61 4.14 7.64 -10.12
CA THR A 61 5.22 8.53 -10.58
C THR A 61 6.25 7.79 -11.43
N THR A 62 6.70 6.62 -10.97
CA THR A 62 7.57 5.73 -11.75
C THR A 62 6.95 5.35 -13.09
N TRP A 63 5.64 5.10 -13.11
CA TRP A 63 4.90 4.80 -14.32
C TRP A 63 4.76 5.96 -15.28
N ASP A 64 4.51 7.16 -14.78
CA ASP A 64 4.43 8.37 -15.60
C ASP A 64 5.76 8.62 -16.32
N VAL A 65 6.89 8.35 -15.64
CA VAL A 65 8.22 8.37 -16.26
C VAL A 65 8.32 7.33 -17.39
N ILE A 66 7.95 6.08 -17.15
CA ILE A 66 7.96 5.02 -18.17
C ILE A 66 7.10 5.41 -19.38
N LYS A 67 5.85 5.85 -19.15
CA LYS A 67 4.93 6.27 -20.22
C LYS A 67 5.48 7.44 -21.04
N SER A 68 6.10 8.42 -20.37
CA SER A 68 6.68 9.58 -21.05
C SER A 68 7.83 9.20 -21.99
N LYS A 69 8.58 8.13 -21.65
CA LYS A 69 9.69 7.60 -22.45
C LYS A 69 9.21 6.78 -23.65
N VAL A 70 8.06 6.12 -23.55
CA VAL A 70 7.51 5.24 -24.60
C VAL A 70 6.02 5.48 -24.89
N PRO A 71 5.64 6.68 -25.34
CA PRO A 71 4.23 7.04 -25.56
C PRO A 71 3.56 6.15 -26.63
N LYS A 72 4.32 5.69 -27.64
CA LYS A 72 3.85 4.79 -28.70
C LYS A 72 3.46 3.40 -28.18
N TYR A 73 4.09 2.94 -27.10
CA TYR A 73 3.86 1.62 -26.50
C TYR A 73 2.89 1.68 -25.32
N PHE A 74 2.28 2.84 -25.03
CA PHE A 74 1.40 3.01 -23.88
C PHE A 74 0.27 1.98 -23.81
N ARG A 75 -0.37 1.66 -24.94
CA ARG A 75 -1.45 0.65 -24.99
C ARG A 75 -0.95 -0.79 -24.79
N ARG A 76 0.35 -1.01 -24.94
CA ARG A 76 1.01 -2.31 -24.79
C ARG A 76 1.58 -2.54 -23.39
N LEU A 77 1.68 -1.47 -22.61
CA LEU A 77 2.12 -1.48 -21.23
C LEU A 77 0.91 -1.44 -20.31
N ASP A 78 0.92 -2.25 -19.25
CA ASP A 78 -0.18 -2.33 -18.28
C ASP A 78 0.32 -2.26 -16.85
N ILE A 79 -0.51 -1.69 -15.98
CA ILE A 79 -0.34 -1.75 -14.53
C ILE A 79 -1.51 -2.50 -13.94
N GLN A 80 -1.18 -3.61 -13.31
CA GLN A 80 -2.09 -4.31 -12.43
C GLN A 80 -1.74 -3.93 -11.00
N THR A 81 -2.74 -3.46 -10.26
CA THR A 81 -2.65 -3.14 -8.83
C THR A 81 -3.70 -3.95 -8.09
N ASN A 82 -3.39 -4.37 -6.88
CA ASN A 82 -4.33 -5.12 -6.01
C ASN A 82 -5.68 -4.44 -5.82
N GLU A 83 -5.78 -3.11 -5.92
CA GLU A 83 -7.06 -2.37 -5.82
C GLU A 83 -8.06 -2.67 -6.97
N ARG A 84 -7.62 -3.24 -8.10
CA ARG A 84 -8.47 -3.45 -9.29
C ARG A 84 -9.03 -4.87 -9.41
N GLU A 85 -8.50 -5.85 -8.68
CA GLU A 85 -9.00 -7.23 -8.73
C GLU A 85 -10.18 -7.45 -7.77
N GLY A 86 -11.33 -6.89 -8.14
CA GLY A 86 -12.56 -7.06 -7.38
C GLY A 86 -13.29 -8.39 -7.60
N ARG A 87 -12.92 -9.24 -8.56
CA ARG A 87 -13.70 -10.46 -8.90
C ARG A 87 -12.82 -11.55 -9.50
N ARG A 88 -12.73 -12.69 -8.80
CA ARG A 88 -12.02 -13.95 -9.14
C ARG A 88 -10.52 -13.98 -8.86
N ALA A 89 -10.15 -14.07 -7.60
CA ALA A 89 -8.93 -14.78 -7.23
C ALA A 89 -9.32 -16.25 -7.01
N ASP A 90 -8.84 -17.15 -7.87
CA ASP A 90 -8.77 -18.57 -7.54
C ASP A 90 -7.84 -18.75 -6.33
N PHE A 91 -8.14 -19.74 -5.48
CA PHE A 91 -7.65 -19.97 -4.11
C PHE A 91 -6.12 -19.97 -3.87
N THR A 92 -5.30 -19.68 -4.89
CA THR A 92 -3.85 -19.84 -4.89
C THR A 92 -3.08 -18.70 -5.56
N THR A 93 -3.72 -17.68 -6.11
CA THR A 93 -2.99 -16.63 -6.84
C THR A 93 -2.48 -15.58 -5.87
N LYS A 94 -1.17 -15.53 -5.67
CA LYS A 94 -0.52 -14.37 -5.06
C LYS A 94 -0.69 -13.20 -6.02
N VAL A 95 -1.10 -12.04 -5.51
CA VAL A 95 -1.28 -10.84 -6.33
C VAL A 95 -0.34 -9.78 -5.78
N PRO A 96 0.62 -9.29 -6.57
CA PRO A 96 1.56 -8.31 -6.08
C PRO A 96 0.91 -6.94 -5.98
N ASP A 97 1.39 -6.10 -5.06
CA ASP A 97 0.87 -4.74 -4.92
C ASP A 97 0.86 -3.98 -6.25
N VAL A 98 1.94 -4.15 -7.04
CA VAL A 98 2.00 -3.72 -8.44
C VAL A 98 2.71 -4.73 -9.31
N MET A 99 2.14 -4.97 -10.49
CA MET A 99 2.77 -5.68 -11.59
C MET A 99 2.74 -4.82 -12.84
N LEU A 100 3.92 -4.63 -13.45
CA LEU A 100 4.04 -4.03 -14.77
C LEU A 100 4.16 -5.13 -15.80
N SER A 101 3.35 -5.05 -16.85
CA SER A 101 3.34 -6.04 -17.92
C SER A 101 3.43 -5.39 -19.29
N TYR A 102 4.05 -6.10 -20.23
CA TYR A 102 4.24 -5.67 -21.61
C TYR A 102 3.71 -6.72 -22.59
N ALA A 103 3.03 -6.28 -23.65
CA ALA A 103 2.65 -7.10 -24.80
C ALA A 103 3.42 -6.63 -26.04
N PRO A 104 4.23 -7.48 -26.70
CA PRO A 104 4.95 -7.12 -27.92
C PRO A 104 4.05 -6.59 -29.04
N ASP A 105 2.87 -7.16 -29.20
CA ASP A 105 1.83 -6.74 -30.14
C ASP A 105 0.43 -6.80 -29.50
N ALA A 106 -0.60 -6.41 -30.25
CA ALA A 106 -1.97 -6.32 -29.72
C ALA A 106 -2.63 -7.68 -29.46
N GLU A 107 -2.10 -8.77 -30.02
CA GLU A 107 -2.64 -10.13 -29.92
C GLU A 107 -1.88 -10.95 -28.87
N SER A 108 -0.69 -10.50 -28.48
CA SER A 108 0.17 -11.10 -27.46
C SER A 108 -0.42 -11.02 -26.07
N ILE A 109 -0.21 -12.10 -25.30
CA ILE A 109 -0.46 -12.11 -23.86
C ILE A 109 0.54 -11.17 -23.19
N LYS A 110 0.04 -10.31 -22.30
CA LYS A 110 0.87 -9.41 -21.50
C LYS A 110 1.76 -10.23 -20.56
N SER A 111 3.06 -10.07 -20.69
CA SER A 111 4.06 -10.73 -19.85
C SER A 111 4.54 -9.76 -18.77
N PRO A 112 4.55 -10.14 -17.49
CA PRO A 112 5.06 -9.29 -16.42
C PRO A 112 6.57 -9.12 -16.53
N PHE A 113 7.07 -7.91 -16.29
CA PHE A 113 8.50 -7.61 -16.38
C PHE A 113 9.06 -6.92 -15.12
N VAL A 114 8.20 -6.27 -14.32
CA VAL A 114 8.55 -5.72 -13.01
C VAL A 114 7.45 -6.03 -12.02
N LEU A 115 7.86 -6.40 -10.83
CA LEU A 115 6.99 -6.62 -9.68
C LEU A 115 7.38 -5.68 -8.54
N THR A 116 6.41 -5.12 -7.83
CA THR A 116 6.67 -4.36 -6.61
C THR A 116 5.77 -4.87 -5.49
N GLU A 117 6.39 -5.11 -4.33
CA GLU A 117 5.69 -5.32 -3.06
C GLU A 117 6.04 -4.19 -2.12
N VAL A 118 5.01 -3.64 -1.47
CA VAL A 118 5.13 -2.66 -0.42
C VAL A 118 4.80 -3.36 0.90
N GLY A 119 5.46 -2.97 1.98
CA GLY A 119 5.18 -3.54 3.29
C GLY A 119 5.15 -2.49 4.36
N PHE A 120 4.06 -2.44 5.14
CA PHE A 120 3.96 -1.57 6.31
C PHE A 120 3.75 -2.37 7.58
N THR A 121 2.68 -3.15 7.65
CA THR A 121 2.42 -4.08 8.77
C THR A 121 3.02 -5.46 8.53
N GLU A 122 3.29 -5.78 7.27
CA GLU A 122 3.90 -7.04 6.82
C GLU A 122 5.31 -7.18 7.38
N SER A 123 5.64 -8.41 7.80
CA SER A 123 6.98 -8.75 8.22
C SER A 123 7.94 -8.72 7.03
N TYR A 124 9.16 -8.23 7.24
CA TYR A 124 10.19 -8.25 6.21
C TYR A 124 10.46 -9.68 5.68
N LYS A 125 10.43 -10.68 6.58
CA LYS A 125 10.65 -12.08 6.22
C LYS A 125 9.59 -12.58 5.22
N ASP A 126 8.35 -12.17 5.38
CA ASP A 126 7.28 -12.62 4.47
C ASP A 126 7.34 -11.88 3.13
N LEU A 127 7.73 -10.60 3.11
CA LEU A 127 8.01 -9.87 1.86
C LEU A 127 9.19 -10.50 1.09
N VAL A 128 10.25 -10.93 1.77
CA VAL A 128 11.37 -11.65 1.12
C VAL A 128 10.90 -12.97 0.49
N LYS A 129 10.10 -13.76 1.20
CA LYS A 129 9.49 -14.97 0.62
C LYS A 129 8.63 -14.64 -0.60
N THR A 130 7.99 -13.47 -0.61
CA THR A 130 7.27 -12.98 -1.79
C THR A 130 8.18 -12.72 -2.97
N MET A 131 9.27 -11.99 -2.77
CA MET A 131 10.25 -11.74 -3.82
C MET A 131 10.79 -13.05 -4.40
N GLN A 132 11.15 -13.99 -3.51
CA GLN A 132 11.63 -15.31 -3.90
C GLN A 132 10.59 -16.09 -4.69
N PHE A 133 9.35 -16.14 -4.22
CA PHE A 133 8.27 -16.83 -4.93
C PHE A 133 8.10 -16.33 -6.36
N TRP A 134 8.00 -15.01 -6.55
CA TRP A 134 7.81 -14.44 -7.89
C TRP A 134 9.01 -14.68 -8.79
N LEU A 135 10.20 -14.32 -8.32
CA LEU A 135 11.42 -14.45 -9.11
C LEU A 135 11.86 -15.90 -9.32
N ASP A 136 11.43 -16.87 -8.53
CA ASP A 136 11.75 -18.28 -8.78
C ASP A 136 10.76 -18.92 -9.77
N ASN A 137 9.49 -18.48 -9.80
CA ASN A 137 8.41 -19.11 -10.58
C ASN A 137 8.05 -18.37 -11.88
N HIS A 138 8.55 -17.16 -12.10
CA HIS A 138 8.27 -16.34 -13.29
C HIS A 138 9.57 -15.95 -14.00
N GLU A 139 9.94 -16.68 -15.05
CA GLU A 139 11.19 -16.50 -15.82
C GLU A 139 11.27 -15.17 -16.55
N GLU A 140 10.12 -14.58 -16.85
CA GLU A 140 9.96 -13.29 -17.50
C GLU A 140 10.31 -12.09 -16.60
N ILE A 141 10.29 -12.26 -15.27
CA ILE A 141 10.59 -11.19 -14.32
C ILE A 141 12.09 -11.16 -14.03
N ASN A 142 12.77 -10.13 -14.53
CA ASN A 142 14.20 -9.92 -14.28
C ASN A 142 14.46 -9.14 -12.99
N LEU A 143 13.57 -8.20 -12.65
CA LEU A 143 13.70 -7.31 -11.50
C LEU A 143 12.40 -7.24 -10.70
N ALA A 144 12.54 -7.22 -9.39
CA ALA A 144 11.46 -6.92 -8.46
C ALA A 144 11.90 -5.87 -7.43
N PHE A 145 10.97 -5.07 -6.96
CA PHE A 145 11.17 -4.06 -5.95
C PHE A 145 10.46 -4.44 -4.66
N LEU A 146 11.18 -4.41 -3.55
CA LEU A 146 10.62 -4.55 -2.20
C LEU A 146 10.77 -3.21 -1.50
N ILE A 147 9.65 -2.59 -1.14
CA ILE A 147 9.62 -1.36 -0.36
C ILE A 147 9.10 -1.68 1.03
N LYS A 148 9.87 -1.39 2.08
CA LYS A 148 9.44 -1.60 3.45
C LYS A 148 9.43 -0.29 4.21
N PHE A 149 8.29 -0.03 4.85
CA PHE A 149 8.09 1.02 5.84
C PHE A 149 8.14 0.43 7.24
N GLN A 150 8.77 1.15 8.16
CA GLN A 150 8.86 0.80 9.57
C GLN A 150 8.39 1.98 10.40
N GLU A 151 7.50 1.72 11.36
CA GLU A 151 7.00 2.72 12.30
C GLU A 151 7.53 2.45 13.70
N SER A 152 8.08 3.47 14.36
CA SER A 152 8.59 3.38 15.72
C SER A 152 8.26 4.65 16.53
N PRO A 153 7.62 4.56 17.71
CA PRO A 153 7.07 3.35 18.29
C PRO A 153 5.93 2.79 17.43
N GLU A 154 5.69 1.48 17.54
CA GLU A 154 4.53 0.86 16.90
C GLU A 154 3.22 1.46 17.43
N TYR A 155 2.26 1.59 16.54
CA TYR A 155 0.96 2.15 16.86
C TYR A 155 0.20 1.31 17.90
N SER A 156 -0.37 1.99 18.89
CA SER A 156 -1.25 1.36 19.88
C SER A 156 -2.45 2.26 20.14
N ALA A 157 -3.60 1.85 19.63
CA ALA A 157 -4.85 2.59 19.78
C ALA A 157 -5.18 2.87 21.25
N LYS A 158 -5.00 1.87 22.12
CA LYS A 158 -5.20 2.01 23.58
C LYS A 158 -4.29 3.05 24.21
N LYS A 159 -2.99 3.06 23.89
CA LYS A 159 -2.04 4.05 24.44
C LYS A 159 -2.34 5.45 23.90
N CYS A 160 -2.75 5.55 22.63
CA CYS A 160 -3.13 6.83 22.02
C CYS A 160 -4.39 7.39 22.69
N PHE A 161 -5.42 6.56 22.88
CA PHE A 161 -6.65 6.98 23.56
C PHE A 161 -6.38 7.46 24.99
N ALA A 162 -5.56 6.72 25.74
CA ALA A 162 -5.18 7.09 27.11
C ALA A 162 -4.38 8.41 27.20
N ALA A 163 -3.78 8.85 26.09
CA ALA A 163 -3.05 10.11 26.01
C ALA A 163 -3.92 11.29 25.55
N LEU A 164 -5.19 11.05 25.18
CA LEU A 164 -6.10 12.12 24.77
C LEU A 164 -6.59 12.92 26.00
N PRO A 165 -6.71 14.25 25.87
CA PRO A 165 -7.34 15.10 26.87
C PRO A 165 -8.80 14.70 27.14
N GLU A 166 -9.24 14.88 28.39
CA GLU A 166 -10.61 14.52 28.80
C GLU A 166 -11.70 15.27 28.03
N ASP A 167 -11.46 16.54 27.68
CA ASP A 167 -12.38 17.37 26.90
C ASP A 167 -12.53 16.86 25.46
N VAL A 168 -11.44 16.37 24.86
CA VAL A 168 -11.46 15.73 23.53
C VAL A 168 -12.26 14.43 23.56
N VAL A 169 -12.15 13.65 24.64
CA VAL A 169 -12.91 12.40 24.80
C VAL A 169 -14.39 12.67 25.11
N ALA A 170 -14.70 13.72 25.89
CA ALA A 170 -16.06 14.10 26.24
C ALA A 170 -16.86 14.63 25.04
N ASP A 171 -16.24 15.40 24.15
CA ASP A 171 -16.84 15.97 22.93
C ASP A 171 -16.36 15.22 21.67
N TRP A 172 -16.22 13.90 21.76
CA TRP A 172 -15.57 13.09 20.72
C TRP A 172 -16.26 13.19 19.36
N GLU A 173 -17.60 13.36 19.32
CA GLU A 173 -18.35 13.48 18.06
C GLU A 173 -17.94 14.71 17.27
N ARG A 174 -17.76 15.86 17.94
CA ARG A 174 -17.26 17.07 17.30
C ARG A 174 -15.86 16.84 16.72
N TYR A 175 -14.96 16.30 17.53
CA TYR A 175 -13.56 16.10 17.12
C TYR A 175 -13.40 15.04 16.02
N ALA A 176 -14.23 13.99 16.01
CA ALA A 176 -14.22 12.97 14.97
C ALA A 176 -14.71 13.50 13.60
N ASN A 177 -15.52 14.56 13.58
CA ASN A 177 -16.07 15.16 12.37
C ASN A 177 -15.33 16.43 11.93
N ASP A 178 -14.55 17.07 12.80
CA ASP A 178 -13.81 18.30 12.49
C ASP A 178 -12.47 18.03 11.78
N ARG A 179 -12.55 17.60 10.53
CA ARG A 179 -11.36 17.38 9.70
C ARG A 179 -10.61 18.67 9.38
N ALA A 180 -11.31 19.82 9.32
CA ALA A 180 -10.71 21.11 9.00
C ALA A 180 -9.91 21.69 10.17
N GLY A 181 -10.36 21.46 11.40
CA GLY A 181 -9.66 21.82 12.64
C GLY A 181 -8.59 20.82 13.09
N PHE A 182 -8.57 19.61 12.52
CA PHE A 182 -7.56 18.60 12.85
C PHE A 182 -6.15 19.05 12.46
N LYS A 183 -5.33 19.30 13.48
CA LYS A 183 -3.92 19.68 13.33
C LYS A 183 -3.03 18.59 13.90
N VAL A 184 -2.01 18.23 13.13
CA VAL A 184 -0.94 17.36 13.58
C VAL A 184 0.31 18.18 13.85
N ASP A 185 0.85 18.04 15.04
CA ASP A 185 2.20 18.48 15.36
C ASP A 185 3.20 17.42 14.90
N ALA A 186 4.28 17.87 14.29
CA ALA A 186 5.33 17.04 13.75
C ALA A 186 6.65 17.36 14.46
N SER A 187 7.03 16.50 15.42
CA SER A 187 8.24 16.67 16.22
C SER A 187 9.02 15.35 16.26
N GLU A 188 10.34 15.39 16.06
CA GLU A 188 11.21 14.20 16.08
C GLU A 188 10.73 13.11 15.09
N GLY A 189 10.02 13.51 14.05
CA GLY A 189 9.41 12.62 13.07
C GLY A 189 8.14 11.91 13.53
N LEU A 190 7.60 12.15 14.72
CA LEU A 190 6.28 11.65 15.16
C LEU A 190 5.17 12.60 14.68
N LEU A 191 3.94 12.09 14.53
CA LEU A 191 2.74 12.90 14.35
C LEU A 191 1.84 12.80 15.57
N ARG A 192 1.59 13.94 16.21
CA ARG A 192 0.71 14.05 17.38
C ARG A 192 -0.49 14.91 17.06
N ALA A 193 -1.67 14.53 17.55
CA ALA A 193 -2.81 15.43 17.62
C ALA A 193 -3.37 15.37 19.03
N TYR A 194 -3.67 16.54 19.60
CA TYR A 194 -4.18 16.65 20.96
C TYR A 194 -3.33 15.85 21.98
N GLY A 195 -2.00 15.97 21.91
CA GLY A 195 -1.07 15.25 22.78
C GLY A 195 -0.85 13.75 22.46
N ALA A 196 -1.80 13.09 21.80
CA ALA A 196 -1.72 11.67 21.47
C ALA A 196 -0.78 11.39 20.28
N PRO A 197 0.15 10.42 20.39
CA PRO A 197 1.09 10.06 19.33
C PRO A 197 0.46 9.11 18.31
N LEU A 198 -0.24 9.67 17.32
CA LEU A 198 -1.03 8.93 16.34
C LEU A 198 -0.18 8.17 15.31
N VAL A 199 0.99 8.69 14.96
CA VAL A 199 1.93 8.02 14.05
C VAL A 199 3.35 8.17 14.60
N GLY A 200 4.06 7.06 14.72
CA GLY A 200 5.47 7.04 15.10
C GLY A 200 6.39 7.64 14.03
N ARG A 201 7.69 7.69 14.36
CA ARG A 201 8.75 7.92 13.38
C ARG A 201 8.67 6.84 12.33
N THR A 202 8.65 7.25 11.06
CA THR A 202 8.56 6.32 9.94
C THR A 202 9.86 6.36 9.17
N THR A 203 10.46 5.20 8.95
CA THR A 203 11.58 5.02 8.02
C THR A 203 11.13 4.14 6.86
N ALA A 204 11.77 4.29 5.70
CA ALA A 204 11.51 3.41 4.57
C ALA A 204 12.79 3.09 3.80
N PHE A 205 12.78 1.91 3.20
CA PHE A 205 13.84 1.47 2.31
C PHE A 205 13.30 0.76 1.08
N LEU A 206 14.09 0.79 0.00
CA LEU A 206 13.91 0.03 -1.22
C LEU A 206 15.00 -1.04 -1.31
N GLU A 207 14.61 -2.24 -1.71
CA GLU A 207 15.50 -3.30 -2.14
C GLU A 207 15.17 -3.69 -3.58
N ILE A 208 16.22 -4.00 -4.34
CA ILE A 208 16.08 -4.49 -5.70
C ILE A 208 16.45 -5.97 -5.70
N TRP A 209 15.52 -6.80 -6.14
CA TRP A 209 15.70 -8.23 -6.22
C TRP A 209 15.82 -8.63 -7.68
N GLU A 210 16.73 -9.54 -7.98
CA GLU A 210 17.01 -10.01 -9.33
C GLU A 210 17.12 -11.53 -9.37
N ARG A 211 16.98 -12.09 -10.57
CA ARG A 211 17.26 -13.50 -10.84
C ARG A 211 18.77 -13.70 -11.01
N LYS A 212 19.41 -14.51 -10.16
CA LYS A 212 20.86 -14.77 -10.23
C LYS A 212 21.17 -15.94 -11.15
N GLY A 213 21.82 -15.64 -12.29
CA GLY A 213 22.36 -16.63 -13.22
C GLY A 213 21.31 -17.47 -13.95
N LYS A 214 21.76 -18.48 -14.71
CA LYS A 214 20.88 -19.32 -15.56
C LYS A 214 20.03 -20.34 -14.78
N SER A 215 20.46 -20.73 -13.57
CA SER A 215 19.65 -21.55 -12.66
C SER A 215 18.58 -20.72 -11.93
N GLY A 216 18.78 -19.40 -11.91
CA GLY A 216 17.77 -18.39 -11.65
C GLY A 216 17.18 -18.35 -10.24
N SER A 217 17.99 -18.43 -9.18
CA SER A 217 17.49 -18.16 -7.83
C SER A 217 17.33 -16.66 -7.59
N ALA A 218 16.24 -16.28 -6.93
CA ALA A 218 16.02 -14.91 -6.50
C ALA A 218 17.10 -14.45 -5.50
N GLY A 219 17.64 -13.25 -5.70
CA GLY A 219 18.57 -12.67 -4.75
C GLY A 219 18.55 -11.15 -4.73
N LEU A 220 18.90 -10.59 -3.57
CA LEU A 220 19.10 -9.16 -3.43
C LEU A 220 20.26 -8.70 -4.33
N ARG A 221 20.03 -7.58 -5.02
CA ARG A 221 21.00 -6.84 -5.82
C ARG A 221 21.50 -5.65 -5.02
N GLY A 222 22.81 -5.62 -4.79
CA GLY A 222 23.46 -4.55 -4.04
C GLY A 222 22.96 -4.44 -2.61
N GLU A 223 22.95 -3.21 -2.09
CA GLU A 223 22.52 -2.89 -0.73
C GLU A 223 21.14 -2.23 -0.71
N ARG A 224 20.57 -2.21 0.49
CA ARG A 224 19.30 -1.55 0.79
C ARG A 224 19.43 -0.03 0.64
N ILE A 225 18.50 0.59 -0.08
CA ILE A 225 18.45 2.03 -0.30
C ILE A 225 17.47 2.65 0.68
N HIS A 226 18.00 3.32 1.71
CA HIS A 226 17.18 4.09 2.65
C HIS A 226 16.80 5.42 2.01
N PHE A 227 15.51 5.60 1.70
CA PHE A 227 15.04 6.79 0.98
C PHE A 227 14.14 7.71 1.80
N TYR A 228 13.68 7.25 2.96
CA TYR A 228 12.78 8.03 3.79
C TYR A 228 13.06 7.84 5.28
N ASN A 229 13.04 8.96 5.99
CA ASN A 229 13.11 9.03 7.44
C ASN A 229 12.38 10.31 7.87
N SER A 230 11.32 10.16 8.65
CA SER A 230 10.46 11.29 9.02
C SER A 230 11.10 12.27 10.00
N ALA A 231 12.14 11.86 10.73
CA ALA A 231 12.85 12.72 11.67
C ALA A 231 14.01 13.47 10.98
N GLU A 232 14.72 12.77 10.09
CA GLU A 232 15.90 13.30 9.39
C GLU A 232 15.75 12.99 7.89
N PRO A 233 15.14 13.90 7.13
CA PRO A 233 15.03 13.73 5.68
C PRO A 233 16.42 13.59 5.06
N ALA A 234 16.57 12.64 4.12
CA ALA A 234 17.82 12.48 3.39
C ALA A 234 18.14 13.74 2.58
N ASN A 235 19.33 14.30 2.79
CA ASN A 235 19.83 15.46 2.03
C ASN A 235 21.33 15.29 1.71
N PRO A 236 21.71 15.07 0.44
CA PRO A 236 20.82 14.91 -0.72
C PRO A 236 20.00 13.61 -0.64
N PRO A 237 18.89 13.50 -1.40
CA PRO A 237 18.20 12.24 -1.58
C PRO A 237 19.15 11.16 -2.15
N PRO A 238 18.86 9.86 -1.95
CA PRO A 238 19.63 8.82 -2.61
C PRO A 238 19.57 8.96 -4.14
N SER A 239 20.47 8.28 -4.83
CA SER A 239 20.46 8.18 -6.30
C SER A 239 20.23 6.73 -6.68
N LEU A 240 19.29 6.49 -7.60
CA LEU A 240 19.15 5.19 -8.25
C LEU A 240 18.77 5.43 -9.69
N VAL A 241 19.64 4.96 -10.58
CA VAL A 241 19.44 5.05 -12.01
C VAL A 241 19.40 3.64 -12.57
N LEU A 242 18.27 3.27 -13.17
CA LEU A 242 18.05 1.96 -13.77
C LEU A 242 18.01 2.08 -15.28
N GLY A 243 18.82 1.29 -15.98
CA GLY A 243 18.70 1.12 -17.42
C GLY A 243 17.43 0.35 -17.76
N PHE A 244 16.72 0.76 -18.82
CA PHE A 244 15.55 0.01 -19.26
C PHE A 244 15.89 -1.40 -19.74
N ASP A 245 17.12 -1.59 -20.23
CA ASP A 245 17.65 -2.89 -20.63
C ASP A 245 17.66 -3.91 -19.47
N GLU A 246 17.75 -3.42 -18.22
CA GLU A 246 17.74 -4.28 -17.03
C GLU A 246 16.39 -4.95 -16.78
N PHE A 247 15.30 -4.42 -17.35
CA PHE A 247 13.98 -5.03 -17.26
C PHE A 247 13.78 -6.16 -18.28
N GLY A 248 14.68 -6.31 -19.26
CA GLY A 248 14.56 -7.30 -20.34
C GLY A 248 13.42 -7.02 -21.32
N LEU A 249 13.00 -5.76 -21.45
CA LEU A 249 11.98 -5.36 -22.42
C LEU A 249 12.54 -5.39 -23.85
N PRO A 250 11.89 -6.08 -24.81
CA PRO A 250 12.34 -6.11 -26.20
C PRO A 250 11.84 -4.87 -26.96
N ILE A 251 12.13 -3.67 -26.45
CA ILE A 251 11.75 -2.38 -27.05
C ILE A 251 13.03 -1.63 -27.43
N GLU A 252 13.31 -1.51 -28.73
CA GLU A 252 14.56 -0.95 -29.22
C GLU A 252 14.74 0.53 -28.82
N GLU A 253 13.67 1.31 -28.81
CA GLU A 253 13.70 2.72 -28.41
C GLU A 253 14.02 2.95 -26.92
N LEU A 254 13.88 1.90 -26.09
CA LEU A 254 14.26 1.94 -24.68
C LEU A 254 15.72 1.58 -24.44
N ARG A 255 16.42 1.06 -25.46
CA ARG A 255 17.83 0.67 -25.30
C ARG A 255 18.69 1.87 -24.93
N GLY A 256 19.47 1.74 -23.87
CA GLY A 256 20.30 2.82 -23.32
C GLY A 256 19.52 3.97 -22.65
N GLN A 257 18.18 3.93 -22.65
CA GLN A 257 17.37 4.84 -21.82
C GLN A 257 17.48 4.44 -20.36
N LYS A 258 17.27 5.43 -19.48
CA LYS A 258 17.36 5.26 -18.03
C LYS A 258 16.12 5.82 -17.34
N ILE A 259 15.78 5.22 -16.22
CA ILE A 259 14.82 5.70 -15.24
C ILE A 259 15.61 6.26 -14.06
N ASP A 260 15.29 7.48 -13.68
CA ASP A 260 15.73 8.08 -12.43
C ASP A 260 14.54 8.12 -11.47
N MET A 261 14.80 7.78 -10.22
CA MET A 261 13.76 7.66 -9.20
C MET A 261 13.47 9.03 -8.59
N ALA A 262 12.20 9.43 -8.58
CA ALA A 262 11.76 10.71 -8.04
C ALA A 262 11.71 10.71 -6.49
N TRP A 263 12.86 10.51 -5.83
CA TRP A 263 12.95 10.30 -4.38
C TRP A 263 12.33 11.42 -3.55
N SER A 264 12.50 12.68 -3.94
CA SER A 264 11.89 13.82 -3.26
C SER A 264 10.36 13.76 -3.33
N GLU A 265 9.81 13.38 -4.49
CA GLU A 265 8.37 13.21 -4.65
C GLU A 265 7.88 12.02 -3.82
N TRP A 266 8.59 10.89 -3.83
CA TRP A 266 8.25 9.74 -2.99
C TRP A 266 8.18 10.13 -1.51
N ALA A 267 9.18 10.85 -1.00
CA ALA A 267 9.22 11.33 0.38
C ALA A 267 8.03 12.26 0.70
N GLU A 268 7.66 13.16 -0.20
CA GLU A 268 6.51 14.03 -0.05
C GLU A 268 5.19 13.24 0.02
N LYS A 269 5.00 12.27 -0.88
CA LYS A 269 3.80 11.43 -0.92
C LYS A 269 3.68 10.57 0.34
N VAL A 270 4.80 10.03 0.83
CA VAL A 270 4.84 9.31 2.12
C VAL A 270 4.46 10.24 3.26
N ASN A 271 4.98 11.47 3.31
CA ASN A 271 4.59 12.45 4.33
C ASN A 271 3.08 12.74 4.32
N ASN A 272 2.49 12.94 3.15
CA ASN A 272 1.05 13.17 3.00
C ASN A 272 0.23 11.95 3.44
N ALA A 273 0.68 10.74 3.09
CA ALA A 273 0.05 9.49 3.53
C ALA A 273 0.09 9.34 5.06
N ARG A 274 1.18 9.73 5.73
CA ARG A 274 1.28 9.72 7.20
C ARG A 274 0.28 10.66 7.86
N LYS A 275 0.08 11.87 7.31
CA LYS A 275 -0.93 12.82 7.83
C LYS A 275 -2.35 12.25 7.70
N LYS A 276 -2.66 11.60 6.57
CA LYS A 276 -3.93 10.91 6.36
C LYS A 276 -4.10 9.73 7.33
N LEU A 277 -3.03 8.96 7.57
CA LEU A 277 -3.02 7.86 8.55
C LEU A 277 -3.29 8.36 9.97
N ALA A 278 -2.70 9.50 10.36
CA ALA A 278 -2.95 10.12 11.66
C ALA A 278 -4.43 10.46 11.85
N TRP A 279 -5.05 11.11 10.86
CA TRP A 279 -6.49 11.40 10.88
C TRP A 279 -7.35 10.14 11.02
N ASN A 280 -7.06 9.12 10.20
CA ASN A 280 -7.81 7.87 10.24
C ASN A 280 -7.71 7.19 11.61
N ARG A 281 -6.50 7.09 12.17
CA ARG A 281 -6.28 6.51 13.50
C ARG A 281 -7.00 7.29 14.60
N PHE A 282 -6.95 8.62 14.54
CA PHE A 282 -7.65 9.48 15.50
C PHE A 282 -9.15 9.23 15.48
N GLY A 283 -9.77 9.25 14.31
CA GLY A 283 -11.20 8.95 14.16
C GLY A 283 -11.54 7.56 14.69
N THR A 284 -10.79 6.52 14.29
CA THR A 284 -11.00 5.15 14.76
C THR A 284 -10.88 5.05 16.29
N ILE A 285 -9.88 5.68 16.90
CA ILE A 285 -9.71 5.68 18.36
C ILE A 285 -10.94 6.28 19.06
N LEU A 286 -11.44 7.42 18.60
CA LEU A 286 -12.63 8.05 19.18
C LEU A 286 -13.86 7.16 19.01
N TYR A 287 -14.13 6.68 17.79
CA TYR A 287 -15.27 5.80 17.53
C TYR A 287 -15.22 4.50 18.32
N THR A 288 -14.03 3.91 18.54
CA THR A 288 -13.92 2.64 19.26
C THR A 288 -13.99 2.85 20.78
N TYR A 289 -13.24 3.80 21.34
CA TYR A 289 -13.04 3.88 22.79
C TYR A 289 -13.90 4.93 23.49
N ALA A 290 -14.35 5.97 22.79
CA ALA A 290 -15.24 6.98 23.37
C ALA A 290 -16.72 6.57 23.31
N THR A 291 -17.11 5.66 22.41
CA THR A 291 -18.48 5.13 22.31
C THR A 291 -18.71 3.90 23.19
N THR A 292 -17.65 3.22 23.63
CA THR A 292 -17.78 2.04 24.49
C THR A 292 -18.25 2.49 25.88
N PRO A 293 -19.36 1.96 26.41
CA PRO A 293 -19.83 2.30 27.74
C PRO A 293 -18.71 2.08 28.75
N LYS A 294 -18.37 3.09 29.56
CA LYS A 294 -17.53 2.86 30.74
C LYS A 294 -18.29 1.85 31.59
N ASP A 295 -17.72 0.65 31.79
CA ASP A 295 -18.23 -0.28 32.79
C ASP A 295 -18.31 0.48 34.12
N THR A 296 -19.49 0.96 34.45
CA THR A 296 -19.85 1.43 35.78
C THR A 296 -19.79 0.21 36.66
N LYS A 297 -18.60 -0.12 37.15
CA LYS A 297 -18.48 -0.76 38.45
C LYS A 297 -19.01 0.24 39.45
N THR A 298 -20.32 0.20 39.62
CA THR A 298 -21.04 0.88 40.68
C THR A 298 -20.34 0.48 41.97
N SER A 299 -19.74 1.49 42.60
CA SER A 299 -19.59 1.61 44.03
C SER A 299 -20.73 0.88 44.75
N ARG A 300 -20.47 -0.33 45.24
CA ARG A 300 -21.16 -0.80 46.43
C ARG A 300 -20.53 -0.07 47.60
N GLU A 301 -21.00 1.15 47.83
CA GLU A 301 -20.91 1.77 49.14
C GLU A 301 -22.15 1.39 49.95
N LYS A 302 -21.86 0.92 51.16
CA LYS A 302 -22.72 0.73 52.34
C LYS A 302 -23.62 -0.50 52.37
#